data_AF-A0A389M5B0-F1
#
_entry.id   AF-A0A389M5B0-F1
#
_cell.length_a   1.000
_cell.length_b   1.000
_cell.length_c   1.000
_cell.angle_alpha   90.00
_cell.angle_beta   90.00
_cell.angle_gamma   90.00
#
_symmetry.space_group_name_H-M   'P 1'
#
loop_
_entity.id
_entity.type
_entity.pdbx_description
1 polymer ?
#
loop_
_entity_poly.entity_id
_entity_poly.type
_entity_poly.pdbx_seq_one_letter_code
_entity_poly.pdbx_strand_id
1 'polypeptide(L)' 'MWGDVFGFVDSAGKSIGLIGLDNPAIISMPLAFIGIIVVSLLDNSKNAIAERAAFKAQNIRCQTGLHE' A
#
# COMPACT_ATOMS: atom_id res chain seq x y z
N MET A 1 17.13 -15.38 -0.05
CA MET A 1 15.69 -15.09 0.08
C MET A 1 15.34 -15.11 1.57
N TRP A 2 14.17 -14.60 2.02
CA TRP A 2 13.78 -14.68 3.44
C TRP A 2 13.81 -16.11 4.00
N GLY A 3 13.62 -17.15 3.17
CA GLY A 3 13.82 -18.54 3.55
C GLY A 3 15.23 -18.92 3.98
N ASP A 4 16.28 -18.20 3.55
CA ASP A 4 17.65 -18.45 4.02
C ASP A 4 17.87 -17.86 5.43
N VAL A 5 17.13 -16.80 5.76
CA VAL A 5 17.20 -16.12 7.06
C VAL A 5 16.35 -16.86 8.11
N PHE A 6 15.23 -17.44 7.69
CA PHE A 6 14.26 -18.08 8.58
C PHE A 6 14.17 -19.61 8.45
N GLY A 7 14.96 -20.23 7.58
CA GLY A 7 14.97 -21.68 7.38
C GLY A 7 13.76 -22.23 6.61
N PHE A 8 13.02 -21.40 5.87
CA PHE A 8 11.90 -21.87 5.05
C PHE A 8 12.41 -22.50 3.75
N VAL A 9 12.36 -23.82 3.70
CA VAL A 9 12.78 -24.63 2.55
C VAL A 9 11.63 -25.53 2.08
N ASP A 10 11.52 -25.70 0.77
CA ASP A 10 10.64 -26.70 0.15
C ASP A 10 11.20 -28.13 0.33
N SER A 11 10.41 -29.16 0.01
CA SER A 11 10.74 -30.59 -0.02
C SER A 11 11.99 -30.90 -0.84
N ALA A 12 12.36 -30.06 -1.81
CA ALA A 12 13.59 -30.15 -2.60
C ALA A 12 14.79 -29.39 -1.99
N GLY A 13 14.65 -28.78 -0.80
CA GLY A 13 15.70 -28.00 -0.13
C GLY A 13 15.90 -26.58 -0.69
N LYS A 14 15.02 -26.12 -1.59
CA LYS A 14 15.08 -24.77 -2.16
C LYS A 14 14.47 -23.75 -1.20
N SER A 15 15.19 -22.65 -0.98
CA SER A 15 14.73 -21.50 -0.20
C SER A 15 13.48 -20.88 -0.80
N ILE A 16 12.40 -20.82 -0.01
CA ILE A 16 11.12 -20.23 -0.43
C ILE A 16 10.88 -18.90 0.30
N GLY A 17 9.87 -18.15 -0.17
CA GLY A 17 9.43 -16.94 0.51
C GLY A 17 8.84 -17.24 1.88
N LEU A 18 8.63 -16.17 2.67
CA LEU A 18 7.95 -16.26 3.98
C LEU A 18 6.58 -16.93 3.89
N ILE A 19 5.93 -16.83 2.72
CA ILE A 19 4.73 -17.58 2.37
C ILE A 19 5.13 -18.55 1.25
N GLY A 20 4.87 -19.85 1.44
CA GLY A 20 5.11 -20.93 0.46
C GLY A 20 4.17 -20.87 -0.74
N LEU A 21 4.06 -19.70 -1.35
CA LEU A 21 3.30 -19.44 -2.57
C LEU A 21 4.29 -19.04 -3.65
N ASP A 22 4.24 -19.70 -4.81
CA ASP A 22 5.15 -19.42 -5.93
C ASP A 22 5.09 -17.95 -6.37
N ASN A 23 3.92 -17.33 -6.23
CA ASN A 23 3.73 -15.90 -6.44
C ASN A 23 3.27 -15.19 -5.14
N PRO A 24 4.21 -14.75 -4.28
CA PRO A 24 3.86 -14.09 -3.02
C PRO A 24 3.07 -12.78 -3.21
N ALA A 25 3.12 -12.17 -4.41
CA ALA A 25 2.41 -10.92 -4.71
C ALA A 25 0.88 -11.05 -4.60
N ILE A 26 0.33 -12.26 -4.78
CA ILE A 26 -1.11 -12.52 -4.65
C ILE A 26 -1.62 -12.19 -3.25
N ILE A 27 -0.81 -12.37 -2.21
CA ILE A 27 -1.18 -12.06 -0.83
C ILE A 27 -0.62 -10.71 -0.40
N SER A 28 0.65 -10.43 -0.72
CA SER A 28 1.29 -9.20 -0.24
C SER A 28 0.71 -7.94 -0.87
N MET A 29 0.29 -7.98 -2.14
CA MET A 29 -0.26 -6.79 -2.80
C MET A 29 -1.62 -6.40 -2.21
N PRO A 30 -2.64 -7.28 -2.15
CA PRO A 30 -3.91 -6.91 -1.52
C PRO A 30 -3.74 -6.51 -0.05
N LEU A 31 -2.87 -7.20 0.70
CA LEU A 31 -2.58 -6.85 2.09
C LEU A 31 -2.00 -5.44 2.22
N ALA A 32 -1.09 -5.06 1.34
CA ALA A 32 -0.53 -3.70 1.32
C ALA A 32 -1.61 -2.65 1.02
N PHE A 33 -2.47 -2.88 0.02
CA PHE A 33 -3.57 -1.98 -0.30
C PHE A 33 -4.55 -1.83 0.86
N ILE A 34 -4.95 -2.93 1.51
CA ILE A 34 -5.83 -2.90 2.68
C ILE A 34 -5.16 -2.13 3.82
N GLY A 35 -3.88 -2.37 4.09
CA GLY A 35 -3.13 -1.64 5.10
C GLY A 35 -3.11 -0.14 4.84
N ILE A 36 -2.84 0.28 3.60
CA ILE A 36 -2.86 1.69 3.19
C ILE A 36 -4.24 2.30 3.42
N ILE A 37 -5.32 1.61 3.04
CA ILE A 37 -6.71 2.08 3.24
C ILE A 37 -6.99 2.27 4.73
N VAL A 38 -6.69 1.26 5.56
CA VAL A 38 -6.95 1.31 7.00
C VAL A 38 -6.20 2.46 7.66
N VAL A 39 -4.91 2.61 7.38
CA VAL A 39 -4.10 3.71 7.93
C VAL A 39 -4.61 5.07 7.43
N SER A 40 -4.97 5.19 6.16
CA SER A 40 -5.51 6.43 5.57
C SER A 40 -6.85 6.83 6.20
N LEU A 41 -7.73 5.87 6.49
CA LEU A 41 -9.00 6.12 7.17
C LEU A 41 -8.81 6.55 8.62
N LEU A 42 -7.80 5.99 9.30
CA LEU A 42 -7.48 6.33 10.69
C LEU A 42 -6.67 7.63 10.83
N ASP A 43 -6.07 8.12 9.74
CA ASP A 43 -5.31 9.37 9.75
C ASP A 43 -6.24 10.58 9.92
N ASN A 44 -6.18 11.16 11.13
CA ASN A 44 -6.86 12.38 11.54
C ASN A 44 -5.86 13.52 11.81
N SER A 45 -4.67 13.45 11.21
CA SER A 45 -3.66 14.50 11.33
C SER A 45 -4.17 15.84 10.77
N LYS A 46 -3.66 16.95 11.34
CA LYS A 46 -4.01 18.29 10.88
C LYS A 46 -3.70 18.51 9.40
N ASN A 47 -2.61 17.90 8.92
CA ASN A 47 -2.20 17.96 7.51
C ASN A 47 -3.22 17.24 6.61
N ALA A 48 -3.68 16.05 6.99
CA ALA A 48 -4.68 15.32 6.22
C ALA A 48 -6.00 16.09 6.11
N ILE A 49 -6.42 16.78 7.19
CA ILE A 49 -7.63 17.62 7.18
C ILE A 49 -7.45 18.82 6.26
N ALA A 50 -6.30 19.51 6.33
CA ALA A 50 -6.00 20.65 5.47
C ALA A 50 -6.01 20.28 3.98
N GLU A 51 -5.42 19.13 3.62
CA GLU A 51 -5.39 18.64 2.23
C GLU A 51 -6.81 18.32 1.73
N ARG A 52 -7.64 17.64 2.54
CA ARG A 52 -9.04 17.35 2.19
C ARG A 52 -9.85 18.63 1.95
N ALA A 53 -9.59 19.69 2.72
CA ALA A 53 -10.23 20.99 2.51
C ALA A 53 -9.77 21.67 1.21
N ALA A 54 -8.48 21.58 0.88
CA ALA A 54 -7.90 22.15 -0.33
C ALA A 54 -8.33 21.38 -1.60
N PHE A 55 -8.60 20.08 -1.49
CA PHE A 55 -8.94 19.20 -2.62
C PHE A 55 -10.08 19.74 -3.48
N LYS A 56 -11.13 20.33 -2.89
CA LYS A 56 -12.27 20.86 -3.66
C LYS A 56 -11.85 21.98 -4.62
N ALA A 57 -11.03 22.91 -4.14
CA ALA A 57 -10.50 24.00 -4.96
C ALA A 57 -9.56 23.45 -6.05
N GLN A 58 -8.66 22.53 -5.69
CA GLN A 58 -7.78 21.87 -6.65
C GLN A 58 -8.57 21.14 -7.75
N ASN A 59 -9.62 20.39 -7.38
CA ASN A 59 -10.45 19.64 -8.33
C ASN A 59 -11.15 20.58 -9.33
N ILE A 60 -11.69 21.72 -8.88
CA ILE A 60 -12.30 22.71 -9.77
C ILE A 60 -11.26 23.26 -10.74
N ARG A 61 -10.07 23.62 -10.27
CA ARG A 61 -8.97 24.14 -11.10
C ARG A 61 -8.52 23.12 -12.14
N CYS A 62 -8.37 21.85 -11.76
CA CYS A 62 -7.97 20.78 -12.67
C CYS A 62 -9.04 20.48 -13.74
N GLN A 63 -10.33 20.61 -13.41
CA GLN A 63 -11.41 20.36 -14.35
C GLN A 63 -11.71 21.54 -15.29
N THR A 64 -11.52 22.77 -14.81
CA THR A 64 -11.92 23.99 -15.53
C THR A 64 -10.75 24.76 -16.13
N GLY A 65 -9.51 24.49 -15.70
CA GLY A 65 -8.35 25.26 -16.10
C GLY A 65 -8.35 26.70 -15.56
N LEU A 66 -9.21 27.02 -14.59
CA LEU A 66 -9.24 28.34 -13.97
C LEU A 66 -8.00 28.52 -13.09
N HIS A 67 -7.11 29.40 -13.52
CA HIS A 67 -6.06 29.97 -12.70
C HIS A 67 -6.51 31.41 -12.41
N GLU A 68 -6.73 31.73 -11.13
CA GLU A 68 -6.82 33.12 -10.68
C GLU A 68 -5.46 33.80 -10.84
#